data_AF-A0A966PMY7-F1
#
_entry.id   AF-A0A966PMY7-F1
#
_cell.length_a   1.000
_cell.length_b   1.000
_cell.length_c   1.000
_cell.angle_alpha   90.00
_cell.angle_beta   90.00
_cell.angle_gamma   90.00
#
_symmetry.space_group_name_H-M   'P 1'
#
loop_
_entity.id
_entity.type
_entity.pdbx_description
1 polymer ?
#
loop_
_entity_poly.entity_id
_entity_poly.type
_entity_poly.pdbx_seq_one_letter_code
_entity_poly.pdbx_strand_id
1 'polypeptide(L)'
;MAFGLGAFELLASVTSARRTDVWGKERSAIAGALLIVPSGLLLAALHTQQTPSLVLLGLFLLGFEFAIVSLLPLAANLIPEAPGRGLGIVLAGGMLGRASMSLVATAAYDEFGFQIPAIIGASMALCMILCLMSFSRGNRS
;
A
#
# COMPACT_ATOMS: atom_id res chain seq x y z
N MET A 1 28.59 18.23 -4.01
CA MET A 1 27.50 17.47 -4.67
C MET A 1 26.31 17.16 -3.75
N ALA A 2 26.46 17.11 -2.41
CA ALA A 2 25.34 16.79 -1.50
C ALA A 2 24.22 17.85 -1.41
N PHE A 3 24.54 19.15 -1.48
CA PHE A 3 23.54 20.22 -1.35
C PHE A 3 22.54 20.29 -2.53
N GLY A 4 22.98 20.01 -3.76
CA GLY A 4 22.10 20.03 -4.93
C GLY A 4 21.10 18.87 -4.92
N LEU A 5 21.53 17.71 -4.41
CA LEU A 5 20.69 16.52 -4.29
C LEU A 5 19.66 16.70 -3.16
N GLY A 6 20.07 17.24 -2.02
CA GLY A 6 19.15 17.57 -0.92
C GLY A 6 18.11 18.64 -1.28
N ALA A 7 18.47 19.65 -2.07
CA ALA A 7 17.51 20.64 -2.59
C ALA A 7 16.52 20.01 -3.59
N PHE A 8 16.98 19.07 -4.41
CA PHE A 8 16.12 18.31 -5.32
C PHE A 8 15.19 17.37 -4.57
N GLU A 9 15.66 16.70 -3.52
CA GLU A 9 14.84 15.88 -2.63
C GLU A 9 13.80 16.72 -1.89
N LEU A 10 14.17 17.92 -1.42
CA LEU A 10 13.25 18.83 -0.75
C LEU A 10 12.18 19.33 -1.73
N LEU A 11 12.57 19.73 -2.95
CA LEU A 11 11.63 20.15 -3.99
C LEU A 11 10.75 18.98 -4.44
N ALA A 12 11.30 17.79 -4.64
CA ALA A 12 10.54 16.60 -4.98
C ALA A 12 9.53 16.24 -3.86
N SER A 13 9.94 16.32 -2.60
CA SER A 13 9.09 16.06 -1.44
C SER A 13 7.99 17.12 -1.28
N VAL A 14 8.32 18.41 -1.47
CA VAL A 14 7.33 19.51 -1.43
C VAL A 14 6.34 19.42 -2.59
N THR A 15 6.80 19.08 -3.80
CA THR A 15 5.94 18.97 -4.99
C THR A 15 5.06 17.72 -4.91
N SER A 16 5.62 16.61 -4.40
CA SER A 16 4.87 15.39 -4.12
C SER A 16 3.81 15.66 -3.04
N ALA A 17 4.19 16.27 -1.91
CA ALA A 17 3.26 16.67 -0.86
C ALA A 17 2.12 17.56 -1.38
N ARG A 18 2.42 18.59 -2.19
CA ARG A 18 1.40 19.45 -2.81
C ARG A 18 0.49 18.70 -3.79
N ARG A 19 1.02 17.77 -4.59
CA ARG A 19 0.22 17.03 -5.58
C ARG A 19 -0.64 15.96 -4.91
N THR A 20 -0.18 15.39 -3.79
CA THR A 20 -0.97 14.52 -2.92
C THR A 20 -2.02 15.30 -2.13
N ASP A 21 -1.75 16.56 -1.76
CA ASP A 21 -2.74 17.44 -1.12
C ASP A 21 -3.94 17.77 -2.05
N VAL A 22 -3.75 17.83 -3.38
CA VAL A 22 -4.84 18.09 -4.35
C VAL A 22 -5.76 16.87 -4.56
N TRP A 23 -5.23 15.65 -4.46
CA TRP A 23 -6.03 14.42 -4.65
C TRP A 23 -6.61 13.86 -3.35
N GLY A 24 -6.05 14.24 -2.20
CA GLY A 24 -6.36 13.66 -0.90
C GLY A 24 -5.51 12.42 -0.63
N LYS A 25 -4.65 12.51 0.39
CA LYS A 25 -3.70 11.45 0.82
C LYS A 25 -4.37 10.08 0.96
N GLU A 26 -5.57 10.05 1.52
CA GLU A 26 -6.38 8.85 1.69
C GLU A 26 -6.86 8.27 0.36
N ARG A 27 -7.29 9.11 -0.59
CA ARG A 27 -7.79 8.68 -1.90
C ARG A 27 -6.69 8.07 -2.75
N SER A 28 -5.48 8.61 -2.67
CA SER A 28 -4.31 8.02 -3.34
C SER A 28 -3.97 6.63 -2.79
N ALA A 29 -3.97 6.47 -1.46
CA ALA A 29 -3.76 5.15 -0.84
C ALA A 29 -4.86 4.15 -1.20
N ILE A 30 -6.13 4.58 -1.21
CA ILE A 30 -7.27 3.76 -1.65
C ILE A 30 -7.11 3.37 -3.12
N ALA A 31 -6.73 4.28 -4.01
CA ALA A 31 -6.55 3.97 -5.43
C ALA A 31 -5.48 2.90 -5.68
N GLY A 32 -4.36 2.95 -4.93
CA GLY A 32 -3.34 1.90 -4.97
C GLY A 32 -3.89 0.55 -4.54
N ALA A 33 -4.57 0.50 -3.39
CA ALA A 33 -5.20 -0.72 -2.90
C ALA A 33 -6.30 -1.25 -3.84
N LEU A 34 -7.03 -0.36 -4.51
CA LEU A 34 -8.08 -0.72 -5.47
C LEU A 34 -7.50 -1.37 -6.72
N LEU A 35 -6.23 -1.11 -7.06
CA LEU A 35 -5.53 -1.81 -8.13
C LEU A 35 -5.04 -3.20 -7.70
N ILE A 36 -4.73 -3.40 -6.41
CA ILE A 36 -4.31 -4.69 -5.83
C ILE A 36 -5.46 -5.71 -5.86
N VAL A 37 -6.70 -5.31 -5.55
CA VAL A 37 -7.85 -6.22 -5.49
C VAL A 37 -8.13 -6.95 -6.83
N PRO A 38 -8.37 -6.28 -7.96
CA PRO A 38 -8.65 -6.94 -9.23
C PRO A 38 -7.42 -7.66 -9.76
N SER A 39 -6.22 -7.11 -9.58
CA SER A 39 -4.99 -7.80 -10.01
C SER A 39 -4.77 -9.10 -9.23
N GLY A 40 -4.96 -9.11 -7.90
CA GLY A 40 -4.84 -10.32 -7.07
C GLY A 40 -5.91 -11.38 -7.35
N LEU A 41 -7.16 -10.97 -7.60
CA LEU A 41 -8.23 -11.90 -7.99
C LEU A 41 -7.98 -12.52 -9.37
N LEU A 42 -7.58 -11.70 -10.36
CA LEU A 42 -7.22 -12.19 -11.68
C LEU A 42 -5.98 -13.08 -11.62
N LEU A 43 -5.01 -12.75 -10.76
CA LEU A 43 -3.81 -13.55 -10.53
C LEU A 43 -4.16 -14.95 -10.00
N ALA A 44 -5.11 -15.04 -9.05
CA ALA A 44 -5.61 -16.32 -8.57
C ALA A 44 -6.31 -17.15 -9.66
N ALA A 45 -7.04 -16.50 -10.57
CA ALA A 45 -7.75 -17.18 -11.66
C ALA A 45 -6.82 -17.61 -12.82
N LEU A 46 -5.84 -16.78 -13.18
CA LEU A 46 -4.98 -16.96 -14.35
C LEU A 46 -3.58 -17.52 -14.03
N HIS A 47 -3.36 -17.97 -12.80
CA HIS A 47 -2.07 -18.47 -12.30
C HIS A 47 -1.44 -19.59 -13.15
N THR A 48 -2.23 -20.34 -13.94
CA THR A 48 -1.74 -21.40 -14.82
C THR A 48 -1.01 -20.88 -16.05
N GLN A 49 -1.21 -19.63 -16.44
CA GLN A 49 -0.58 -19.01 -17.60
C GLN A 49 0.56 -18.09 -17.17
N GLN A 50 1.79 -18.37 -17.66
CA GLN A 50 3.01 -17.67 -17.23
C GLN A 50 2.98 -16.17 -17.55
N THR A 51 2.76 -15.79 -18.82
CA THR A 51 2.82 -14.40 -19.27
C THR A 51 1.80 -13.48 -18.58
N PRO A 52 0.49 -13.78 -18.55
CA PRO A 52 -0.48 -12.90 -17.88
C PRO A 52 -0.26 -12.85 -16.37
N SER A 53 0.19 -13.94 -15.75
CA SER A 53 0.50 -13.96 -14.31
C SER A 53 1.62 -13.00 -13.95
N LEU A 54 2.69 -12.92 -14.75
CA LEU A 54 3.78 -11.97 -14.52
C LEU A 54 3.33 -10.52 -14.66
N VAL A 55 2.49 -10.22 -15.66
CA VAL A 55 1.94 -8.88 -15.85
C VAL A 55 1.04 -8.50 -14.67
N LEU A 56 0.15 -9.40 -14.25
CA LEU A 56 -0.75 -9.19 -13.12
C LEU A 56 0.02 -9.06 -11.80
N LEU A 57 1.10 -9.81 -11.61
CA LEU A 57 1.99 -9.66 -10.47
C LEU A 57 2.67 -8.27 -10.47
N GLY A 58 3.12 -7.82 -11.63
CA GLY A 58 3.67 -6.46 -11.80
C GLY A 58 2.65 -5.37 -11.42
N LEU A 59 1.40 -5.52 -11.86
CA LEU A 59 0.32 -4.62 -11.47
C LEU A 59 0.04 -4.69 -9.96
N PHE A 60 -0.03 -5.89 -9.39
CA PHE A 60 -0.22 -6.08 -7.96
C PHE A 60 0.85 -5.35 -7.14
N LEU A 61 2.12 -5.49 -7.52
CA LEU A 61 3.25 -4.82 -6.87
C LEU A 61 3.22 -3.30 -7.08
N LEU A 62 2.82 -2.83 -8.26
CA LEU A 62 2.65 -1.40 -8.54
C LEU A 62 1.57 -0.78 -7.64
N GLY A 63 0.43 -1.45 -7.49
CA GLY A 63 -0.64 -1.01 -6.60
C GLY A 63 -0.20 -0.96 -5.14
N PHE A 64 0.55 -1.97 -4.69
CA PHE A 64 1.16 -2.03 -3.38
C PHE A 64 2.14 -0.87 -3.13
N GLU A 65 3.07 -0.64 -4.04
CA GLU A 65 4.07 0.42 -3.92
C GLU A 65 3.40 1.79 -3.86
N PHE A 66 2.43 2.03 -4.75
CA PHE A 66 1.68 3.28 -4.77
C PHE A 66 0.88 3.50 -3.48
N ALA A 67 0.28 2.44 -2.92
CA ALA A 67 -0.42 2.50 -1.65
C ALA A 67 0.53 2.83 -0.48
N ILE A 68 1.70 2.18 -0.40
CA ILE A 68 2.69 2.45 0.65
C ILE A 68 3.25 3.86 0.56
N VAL A 69 3.67 4.30 -0.62
CA VAL A 69 4.22 5.64 -0.81
C VAL A 69 3.17 6.71 -0.46
N SER A 70 1.90 6.47 -0.76
CA SER A 70 0.79 7.36 -0.41
C SER A 70 0.46 7.37 1.10
N LEU A 71 0.76 6.29 1.82
CA LEU A 71 0.55 6.20 3.26
C LEU A 71 1.60 6.99 4.07
N LEU A 72 2.81 7.19 3.55
CA LEU A 72 3.88 7.90 4.29
C LEU A 72 3.49 9.35 4.64
N PRO A 73 2.97 10.18 3.70
CA PRO A 73 2.47 11.51 4.04
C PRO A 73 1.28 11.47 5.00
N LEU A 74 0.39 10.47 4.88
CA LEU A 74 -0.75 10.31 5.78
C LEU A 74 -0.29 10.03 7.22
N ALA A 75 0.67 9.12 7.38
CA ALA A 75 1.25 8.74 8.65
C ALA A 75 1.95 9.91 9.36
N ALA A 76 2.70 10.71 8.60
CA ALA A 76 3.37 11.91 9.14
C ALA A 76 2.39 12.97 9.64
N ASN A 77 1.16 13.01 9.09
CA ASN A 77 0.12 13.95 9.51
C ASN A 77 -0.87 13.37 10.54
N LEU A 78 -0.68 12.11 10.96
CA LEU A 78 -1.59 11.43 11.89
C LEU A 78 -1.52 12.00 13.31
N ILE A 79 -0.32 12.44 13.74
CA ILE A 79 -0.08 13.06 15.04
C ILE A 79 0.59 14.43 14.80
N PRO A 80 -0.18 15.52 14.69
CA PRO A 80 0.36 16.84 14.32
C PRO A 80 1.48 17.34 15.23
N GLU A 81 1.35 17.05 16.53
CA GLU A 81 2.32 17.41 17.58
C GLU A 81 3.65 16.65 17.46
N ALA A 82 3.66 15.47 16.81
CA ALA A 82 4.82 14.58 16.78
C ALA A 82 4.82 13.70 15.50
N PRO A 83 5.16 14.26 14.32
CA PRO A 83 5.08 13.56 13.04
C PRO A 83 5.93 12.27 13.00
N GLY A 84 7.08 12.27 13.69
CA GLY A 84 7.95 11.09 13.81
C GLY A 84 7.31 9.91 14.55
N ARG A 85 6.41 10.17 15.52
CA ARG A 85 5.67 9.10 16.22
C ARG A 85 4.61 8.49 15.30
N GLY A 86 3.87 9.32 14.56
CA GLY A 86 2.88 8.85 13.60
C GLY A 86 3.51 7.99 12.50
N LEU A 87 4.61 8.46 11.91
CA LEU A 87 5.38 7.70 10.93
C LEU A 87 5.96 6.41 11.52
N GLY A 88 6.56 6.46 12.71
CA GLY A 88 7.15 5.30 13.38
C GLY A 88 6.14 4.19 13.67
N ILE A 89 4.93 4.54 14.12
CA ILE A 89 3.86 3.57 14.39
C ILE A 89 3.41 2.89 13.10
N VAL A 90 3.20 3.65 12.02
CA VAL A 90 2.75 3.07 10.73
C VAL A 90 3.81 2.17 10.12
N LEU A 91 5.08 2.57 10.16
CA LEU A 91 6.19 1.74 9.66
C LEU A 91 6.34 0.46 10.49
N ALA A 92 6.29 0.55 11.83
CA ALA A 92 6.35 -0.62 12.70
C ALA A 92 5.17 -1.57 12.46
N GLY A 93 3.96 -1.03 12.34
CA GLY A 93 2.76 -1.79 11.98
C GLY A 93 2.88 -2.47 10.61
N GLY A 94 3.42 -1.78 9.61
CA GLY A 94 3.68 -2.33 8.28
C GLY A 94 4.69 -3.48 8.30
N MET A 95 5.77 -3.36 9.07
CA MET A 95 6.76 -4.44 9.23
C MET A 95 6.17 -5.64 9.96
N LEU A 96 5.41 -5.41 11.03
CA LEU A 96 4.71 -6.48 11.75
C LEU A 96 3.72 -7.21 10.84
N GLY A 97 2.91 -6.46 10.08
CA GLY A 97 1.96 -7.03 9.12
C GLY A 97 2.66 -7.87 8.06
N ARG A 98 3.79 -7.40 7.52
CA ARG A 98 4.61 -8.18 6.58
C ARG A 98 5.18 -9.45 7.21
N ALA A 99 5.71 -9.35 8.42
CA ALA A 99 6.28 -10.50 9.13
C ALA A 99 5.21 -11.58 9.40
N SER A 100 4.05 -11.18 9.93
CA SER A 100 2.95 -12.09 10.20
C SER A 100 2.37 -12.70 8.92
N MET A 101 2.16 -11.87 7.89
CA MET A 101 1.57 -12.35 6.63
C MET A 101 2.55 -13.22 5.83
N SER A 102 3.86 -13.03 5.98
CA SER A 102 4.84 -13.92 5.36
C SER A 102 4.68 -15.36 5.84
N LEU A 103 4.49 -15.57 7.15
CA LEU A 103 4.28 -16.90 7.71
C LEU A 103 2.97 -17.52 7.20
N VAL A 104 1.88 -16.74 7.25
CA VAL A 104 0.55 -17.19 6.80
C VAL A 104 0.54 -17.49 5.30
N ALA A 105 1.12 -16.61 4.48
CA ALA A 105 1.16 -16.76 3.03
C ALA A 105 2.05 -17.93 2.61
N THR A 106 3.19 -18.15 3.26
CA THR A 106 4.05 -19.31 2.99
C THR A 106 3.33 -20.61 3.35
N ALA A 107 2.73 -20.70 4.53
CA ALA A 107 1.97 -21.89 4.91
C ALA A 107 0.80 -22.18 3.95
N ALA A 108 0.07 -21.13 3.56
CA ALA A 108 -1.02 -21.26 2.59
C ALA A 108 -0.53 -21.65 1.18
N TYR A 109 0.66 -21.19 0.79
CA TYR A 109 1.28 -21.57 -0.48
C TYR A 109 1.65 -23.05 -0.50
N ASP A 110 2.22 -23.56 0.59
CA ASP A 110 2.67 -24.97 0.67
C ASP A 110 1.48 -25.95 0.60
N GLU A 111 0.33 -25.59 1.19
CA GLU A 111 -0.85 -26.47 1.24
C GLU A 111 -1.77 -26.32 0.01
N PHE A 112 -2.00 -25.10 -0.47
CA PHE A 112 -3.00 -24.82 -1.51
C PHE A 112 -2.42 -24.24 -2.80
N GLY A 113 -1.10 -24.05 -2.86
CA GLY A 113 -0.42 -23.42 -3.98
C GLY A 113 -0.65 -21.91 -4.05
N PHE A 114 -0.33 -21.34 -5.20
CA PHE A 114 -0.23 -19.89 -5.40
C PHE A 114 -1.54 -19.10 -5.30
N GLN A 115 -2.69 -19.76 -5.53
CA GLN A 115 -3.98 -19.08 -5.61
C GLN A 115 -4.40 -18.45 -4.28
N ILE A 116 -4.23 -19.18 -3.18
CA ILE A 116 -4.69 -18.75 -1.86
C ILE A 116 -3.91 -17.53 -1.34
N PRO A 117 -2.57 -17.47 -1.42
CA PRO A 117 -1.81 -16.25 -1.09
C PRO A 117 -2.25 -15.01 -1.88
N ALA A 118 -2.58 -15.16 -3.17
CA ALA A 118 -3.08 -14.06 -3.99
C ALA A 118 -4.43 -13.53 -3.49
N ILE A 119 -5.34 -14.43 -3.10
CA ILE A 119 -6.65 -14.09 -2.51
C ILE A 119 -6.47 -13.43 -1.14
N ILE A 120 -5.57 -13.94 -0.29
CA ILE A 120 -5.26 -13.32 1.01
C ILE A 120 -4.79 -11.88 0.80
N GLY A 121 -3.86 -11.66 -0.14
CA GLY A 121 -3.38 -10.33 -0.49
C GLY A 121 -4.50 -9.38 -0.96
N ALA A 122 -5.36 -9.85 -1.86
CA ALA A 122 -6.52 -9.09 -2.32
C ALA A 122 -7.51 -8.78 -1.17
N SER A 123 -7.73 -9.73 -0.26
CA SER A 123 -8.63 -9.56 0.89
C SER A 123 -8.11 -8.51 1.88
N MET A 124 -6.80 -8.47 2.14
CA MET A 124 -6.19 -7.46 3.00
C MET A 124 -6.18 -6.08 2.35
N ALA A 125 -5.97 -6.01 1.04
CA ALA A 125 -6.14 -4.76 0.30
C ALA A 125 -7.57 -4.24 0.40
N LEU A 126 -8.57 -5.13 0.30
CA LEU A 126 -9.98 -4.76 0.52
C LEU A 126 -10.23 -4.26 1.95
N CYS A 127 -9.71 -4.95 2.96
CA CYS A 127 -9.80 -4.51 4.36
C CYS A 127 -9.18 -3.13 4.57
N MET A 128 -8.02 -2.88 3.96
CA MET A 128 -7.36 -1.57 4.00
C MET A 128 -8.26 -0.48 3.39
N ILE A 129 -8.89 -0.74 2.23
CA ILE A 129 -9.83 0.19 1.60
C ILE A 129 -10.99 0.50 2.55
N LEU A 130 -11.59 -0.52 3.17
CA LEU A 130 -12.71 -0.35 4.12
C LEU A 130 -12.29 0.45 5.35
N CYS A 131 -11.11 0.20 5.92
CA CYS A 131 -10.57 0.94 7.04
C CYS A 131 -10.34 2.42 6.69
N LEU A 132 -9.70 2.70 5.55
CA LEU A 132 -9.47 4.08 5.10
C LEU A 132 -10.76 4.82 4.77
N MET A 133 -11.74 4.15 4.16
CA MET A 133 -13.05 4.75 3.91
C MET A 133 -13.77 5.08 5.23
N SER A 134 -13.70 4.20 6.22
CA SER A 134 -14.29 4.43 7.54
C SER A 134 -13.60 5.60 8.27
N PHE A 135 -12.28 5.69 8.19
CA PHE A 135 -11.51 6.81 8.71
C PHE A 135 -11.87 8.15 8.04
N SER A 136 -11.96 8.17 6.70
CA SER A 136 -12.32 9.36 5.93
C SER A 136 -13.72 9.89 6.23
N ARG A 137 -14.64 9.00 6.63
CA ARG A 137 -16.01 9.34 7.04
C ARG A 137 -16.03 9.94 8.44
N GLY A 138 -15.28 9.37 9.38
CA GLY A 138 -15.19 9.88 10.76
C GLY A 138 -14.55 11.26 10.83
N ASN A 139 -13.56 11.56 9.99
CA ASN A 139 -12.89 12.87 9.97
C ASN A 139 -13.70 13.99 9.29
N ARG A 140 -14.86 13.67 8.70
CA ARG A 140 -15.78 14.63 8.03
C ARG A 140 -17.03 14.97 8.86
N SER A 141 -17.20 14.35 10.02
CA SER A 141 -18.33 14.59 10.94
C SER A 141 -17.91 15.48 12.10
#